data_AF-A0A8D7AKM5-F1
#
_entry.id   AF-A0A8D7AKM5-F1
#
_cell.length_a   1.000
_cell.length_b   1.000
_cell.length_c   1.000
_cell.angle_alpha   90.00
_cell.angle_beta   90.00
_cell.angle_gamma   90.00
#
_symmetry.space_group_name_H-M   'P 1'
#
loop_
_entity.id
_entity.type
_entity.pdbx_description
1 polymer ?
#
loop_
_entity_poly.entity_id
_entity_poly.type
_entity_poly.pdbx_seq_one_letter_code
_entity_poly.pdbx_strand_id
1 'polypeptide(L)'
;MASSAEGLVPITRAFLARYYDTCPLPPLSEDVSRLTAELRELSDGLARESPLTSGEELLVHEVDHQPAHKIDENLWKNRENIEEILVLLEESHRPRLLQEKAIPEYVDIAATLGELEVKLRSTLKTLEAFQQTNADNVFNTVMTYMPQDFRGSLIRQQRERSERNRQAEVDALVNSGGSIHDRYALLWQQQMERWRRQLAQLGSASGVYKTLVKYLVGVPQVLLDFIRQINDDQGPMEEQRQRYGPSLYSLTKMVLNIRLFLLLTWGRFEEKKIQMDQISLMQHAVDLYTHEFEKFIKFISKVYANSPFFIRAEDAGATESRHFLPHFISCLHFPPSLNVFLNYDDYKETIIPPGKTHEITLTVESINSYIAWDFSLIQGTLSHVTMAYLHGQDIGFHVEYVNPSGDVTLILPYRRYVSDQGNFCTILAGSYKLKWDNSYSTFSKKSLRYKVDAVPPVVDTPHPIDEP
;
A
#
# COMPACT_ATOMS: atom_id res chain seq x y z
N MET A 1 16.78 -8.13 22.60
CA MET A 1 16.78 -6.92 21.74
C MET A 1 15.50 -6.14 22.04
N ALA A 2 15.61 -5.02 22.76
CA ALA A 2 14.45 -4.20 23.15
C ALA A 2 13.62 -3.76 21.92
N SER A 3 12.29 -3.68 22.06
CA SER A 3 11.42 -3.25 20.95
C SER A 3 11.71 -1.79 20.59
N SER A 4 12.03 -1.52 19.33
CA SER A 4 12.38 -0.18 18.80
C SER A 4 11.28 0.89 18.92
N ALA A 5 10.11 0.53 19.44
CA ALA A 5 8.94 1.41 19.57
C ALA A 5 8.67 1.90 21.00
N GLU A 6 9.53 1.58 21.96
CA GLU A 6 9.38 2.03 23.34
C GLU A 6 9.47 3.57 23.42
N GLY A 7 8.39 4.22 23.87
CA GLY A 7 8.29 5.69 23.98
C GLY A 7 7.77 6.45 22.75
N LEU A 8 7.44 5.75 21.65
CA LEU A 8 6.80 6.34 20.48
C LEU A 8 5.28 6.46 20.67
N VAL A 9 4.72 7.55 20.15
CA VAL A 9 3.27 7.80 20.04
C VAL A 9 2.89 8.08 18.58
N PRO A 10 1.60 7.91 18.20
CA PRO A 10 1.16 8.23 16.84
C PRO A 10 1.43 9.71 16.54
N ILE A 11 1.72 10.01 15.28
CA ILE A 11 1.90 11.41 14.89
C ILE A 11 0.63 12.23 15.14
N THR A 12 0.79 13.45 15.65
CA THR A 12 -0.32 14.35 15.92
C THR A 12 -0.44 15.41 14.85
N ARG A 13 -1.65 15.96 14.69
CA ARG A 13 -1.91 17.08 13.77
C ARG A 13 -1.05 18.31 14.09
N ALA A 14 -0.88 18.63 15.38
CA ALA A 14 -0.07 19.76 15.84
C ALA A 14 1.42 19.59 15.51
N PHE A 15 1.94 18.36 15.61
CA PHE A 15 3.30 18.07 15.17
C PHE A 15 3.44 18.25 13.66
N LEU A 16 2.51 17.70 12.87
CA LEU A 16 2.51 17.86 11.40
C LEU A 16 2.42 19.32 10.97
N ALA A 17 1.63 20.14 11.66
CA ALA A 17 1.55 21.57 11.38
C ALA A 17 2.94 22.24 11.48
N ARG A 18 3.65 22.01 12.59
CA ARG A 18 5.02 22.54 12.82
C ARG A 18 6.03 21.96 11.82
N TYR A 19 5.91 20.67 11.51
CA TYR A 19 6.77 20.03 10.53
C TYR A 19 6.56 20.62 9.13
N TYR A 20 5.31 20.80 8.70
CA TYR A 20 4.99 21.36 7.39
C TYR A 20 5.26 22.86 7.29
N ASP A 21 5.42 23.59 8.40
CA ASP A 21 5.97 24.97 8.38
C ASP A 21 7.38 25.00 7.78
N THR A 22 8.15 23.92 7.93
CA THR A 22 9.49 23.77 7.33
C THR A 22 9.46 23.32 5.87
N CYS A 23 8.28 22.91 5.37
CA CYS A 23 8.08 22.37 4.02
C CYS A 23 7.06 23.22 3.25
N PRO A 24 7.37 24.49 2.90
CA PRO A 24 6.46 25.32 2.14
C PRO A 24 6.35 24.82 0.69
N LEU A 25 5.12 24.60 0.22
CA LEU A 25 4.85 24.37 -1.19
C LEU A 25 4.95 25.72 -1.92
N PRO A 26 5.78 25.86 -2.97
CA PRO A 26 5.80 27.07 -3.77
C PRO A 26 4.41 27.28 -4.40
N PRO A 27 3.91 28.53 -4.48
CA PRO A 27 2.61 28.80 -5.08
C PRO A 27 2.58 28.32 -6.53
N LEU A 28 1.37 27.99 -6.98
CA LEU A 28 1.09 27.76 -8.39
C LEU A 28 1.20 29.08 -9.16
N SER A 29 1.51 29.01 -10.45
CA SER A 29 1.34 30.13 -11.35
C SER A 29 -0.10 30.66 -11.35
N GLU A 30 -0.27 31.99 -11.36
CA GLU A 30 -1.58 32.64 -11.48
C GLU A 30 -2.29 32.25 -12.79
N ASP A 31 -1.51 31.89 -13.80
CA ASP A 31 -1.99 31.45 -15.11
C ASP A 31 -2.79 30.14 -15.04
N VAL A 32 -2.66 29.33 -13.97
CA VAL A 32 -3.45 28.11 -13.79
C VAL A 32 -4.94 28.46 -13.71
N SER A 33 -5.30 29.42 -12.87
CA SER A 33 -6.70 29.86 -12.72
C SER A 33 -7.20 30.56 -13.98
N ARG A 34 -6.36 31.38 -14.60
CA ARG A 34 -6.71 32.11 -15.83
C ARG A 34 -7.00 31.14 -16.98
N LEU A 35 -6.07 30.25 -17.32
CA LEU A 35 -6.23 29.29 -18.42
C LEU A 35 -7.36 28.29 -18.16
N THR A 36 -7.58 27.90 -16.90
CA THR A 36 -8.74 27.05 -16.53
C THR A 36 -10.05 27.75 -16.85
N ALA A 37 -10.17 29.05 -16.52
CA ALA A 37 -11.38 29.83 -16.81
C ALA A 37 -11.57 30.04 -18.33
N GLU A 38 -10.50 30.36 -19.07
CA GLU A 38 -10.55 30.53 -20.52
C GLU A 38 -10.99 29.24 -21.24
N LEU A 39 -10.45 28.08 -20.85
CA LEU A 39 -10.89 26.78 -21.36
C LEU A 39 -12.36 26.48 -21.02
N ARG A 40 -12.80 26.87 -19.82
CA ARG A 40 -14.19 26.70 -19.41
C ARG A 40 -15.12 27.57 -20.26
N GLU A 41 -14.79 28.82 -20.49
CA GLU A 41 -15.60 29.71 -21.33
C GLU A 41 -15.75 29.18 -22.76
N LEU A 42 -14.67 28.65 -23.35
CA LEU A 42 -14.73 28.00 -24.66
C LEU A 42 -15.65 26.77 -24.65
N SER A 43 -15.52 25.94 -23.61
CA SER A 43 -16.35 24.74 -23.43
C SER A 43 -17.83 25.08 -23.27
N ASP A 44 -18.15 26.12 -22.48
CA ASP A 44 -19.51 26.60 -22.27
C ASP A 44 -20.10 27.23 -23.55
N GLY A 45 -19.26 27.78 -24.42
CA GLY A 45 -19.65 28.21 -25.76
C GLY A 45 -20.09 27.02 -26.63
N LEU A 46 -19.27 25.96 -26.68
CA LEU A 46 -19.56 24.74 -27.44
C LEU A 46 -20.81 23.99 -26.91
N ALA A 47 -20.98 23.93 -25.59
CA ALA A 47 -22.11 23.27 -24.95
C ALA A 47 -23.46 23.98 -25.22
N ARG A 48 -23.43 25.30 -25.48
CA ARG A 48 -24.65 26.08 -25.80
C ARG A 48 -25.11 25.93 -27.24
N GLU A 49 -24.21 25.54 -28.15
CA GLU A 49 -24.47 25.48 -29.58
C GLU A 49 -25.17 24.17 -30.00
N SER A 50 -24.93 23.08 -29.28
CA SER A 50 -25.50 21.75 -29.60
C SER A 50 -25.76 20.94 -28.33
N PRO A 51 -26.86 20.15 -28.27
CA PRO A 51 -27.19 19.33 -27.09
C PRO A 51 -26.02 18.45 -26.65
N LEU A 52 -25.81 18.35 -25.34
CA LEU A 52 -24.81 17.47 -24.77
C LEU A 52 -25.27 16.01 -24.87
N THR A 53 -24.32 15.11 -25.13
CA THR A 53 -24.55 13.67 -24.94
C THR A 53 -24.53 13.32 -23.46
N SER A 54 -25.10 12.18 -23.06
CA SER A 54 -25.10 11.76 -21.65
C SER A 54 -23.68 11.65 -21.06
N GLY A 55 -22.67 11.30 -21.86
CA GLY A 55 -21.27 11.28 -21.40
C GLY A 55 -20.69 12.68 -21.19
N GLU A 56 -21.02 13.63 -22.07
CA GLU A 56 -20.60 15.02 -21.94
C GLU A 56 -21.27 15.70 -20.73
N GLU A 57 -22.55 15.43 -20.47
CA GLU A 57 -23.28 15.95 -19.30
C GLU A 57 -22.63 15.50 -17.98
N LEU A 58 -22.21 14.23 -17.89
CA LEU A 58 -21.51 13.70 -16.72
C LEU A 58 -20.18 14.43 -16.49
N LEU A 59 -19.41 14.68 -17.55
CA LEU A 59 -18.13 15.39 -17.43
C LEU A 59 -18.33 16.87 -17.07
N VAL A 60 -19.34 17.54 -17.62
CA VAL A 60 -19.69 18.92 -17.25
C VAL A 60 -20.04 18.98 -15.76
N HIS A 61 -20.86 18.04 -15.29
CA HIS A 61 -21.20 17.92 -13.87
C HIS A 61 -19.94 17.68 -13.02
N GLU A 62 -19.03 16.80 -13.43
CA GLU A 62 -17.77 16.54 -12.70
C GLU A 62 -16.88 17.79 -12.62
N VAL A 63 -16.77 18.57 -13.70
CA VAL A 63 -16.01 19.83 -13.74
C VAL A 63 -16.57 20.87 -12.77
N ASP A 64 -17.89 20.90 -12.59
CA ASP A 64 -18.56 21.84 -11.69
C ASP A 64 -18.47 21.44 -10.20
N HIS A 65 -18.10 20.18 -9.93
CA HIS A 65 -17.92 19.68 -8.57
C HIS A 65 -16.54 20.04 -7.99
N GLN A 66 -16.47 20.04 -6.66
CA GLN A 66 -15.17 20.16 -6.01
C GLN A 66 -14.38 18.86 -6.19
N PRO A 67 -13.09 18.95 -6.55
CA PRO A 67 -12.23 17.77 -6.62
C PRO A 67 -12.20 17.00 -5.31
N ALA A 68 -11.91 15.71 -5.39
CA ALA A 68 -11.82 14.84 -4.22
C ALA A 68 -10.85 15.43 -3.17
N HIS A 69 -11.32 15.46 -1.91
CA HIS A 69 -10.56 16.05 -0.79
C HIS A 69 -9.31 15.24 -0.44
N LYS A 70 -9.38 13.91 -0.55
CA LYS A 70 -8.25 13.04 -0.24
C LYS A 70 -7.20 13.16 -1.34
N ILE A 71 -5.96 13.47 -0.96
CA ILE A 71 -4.84 13.63 -1.90
C ILE A 71 -4.69 12.39 -2.80
N ASP A 72 -4.73 11.19 -2.24
CA ASP A 72 -4.59 9.96 -3.02
C ASP A 72 -5.73 9.77 -4.05
N GLU A 73 -6.98 10.00 -3.64
CA GLU A 73 -8.15 9.94 -4.52
C GLU A 73 -8.01 10.92 -5.68
N ASN A 74 -7.56 12.12 -5.34
CA ASN A 74 -7.36 13.18 -6.28
C ASN A 74 -6.23 12.87 -7.28
N LEU A 75 -5.14 12.25 -6.83
CA LEU A 75 -4.07 11.78 -7.71
C LEU A 75 -4.58 10.69 -8.68
N TRP A 76 -5.46 9.78 -8.22
CA TRP A 76 -6.12 8.83 -9.12
C TRP A 76 -7.01 9.52 -10.15
N LYS A 77 -7.75 10.56 -9.74
CA LYS A 77 -8.54 11.39 -10.66
C LYS A 77 -7.69 12.10 -11.71
N ASN A 78 -6.49 12.55 -11.35
CA ASN A 78 -5.56 13.11 -12.34
C ASN A 78 -5.09 12.04 -13.33
N ARG A 79 -4.79 10.83 -12.87
CA ARG A 79 -4.43 9.72 -13.77
C ARG A 79 -5.56 9.37 -14.74
N GLU A 80 -6.79 9.23 -14.23
CA GLU A 80 -7.99 8.96 -15.03
C GLU A 80 -8.12 10.01 -16.14
N ASN A 81 -8.07 11.30 -15.80
CA ASN A 81 -8.24 12.37 -16.77
C ASN A 81 -7.08 12.48 -17.77
N ILE A 82 -5.83 12.25 -17.34
CA ILE A 82 -4.69 12.20 -18.27
C ILE A 82 -4.89 11.07 -19.28
N GLU A 83 -5.30 9.88 -18.84
CA GLU A 83 -5.53 8.75 -19.74
C GLU A 83 -6.69 8.97 -20.71
N GLU A 84 -7.80 9.55 -20.24
CA GLU A 84 -8.92 9.94 -21.08
C GLU A 84 -8.52 10.98 -22.14
N ILE A 85 -7.70 11.98 -21.78
CA ILE A 85 -7.16 12.93 -22.74
C ILE A 85 -6.24 12.21 -23.75
N LEU A 86 -5.39 11.28 -23.30
CA LEU A 86 -4.53 10.52 -24.19
C LEU A 86 -5.34 9.74 -25.24
N VAL A 87 -6.45 9.11 -24.85
CA VAL A 87 -7.36 8.45 -25.82
C VAL A 87 -7.90 9.43 -26.84
N LEU A 88 -8.33 10.62 -26.43
CA LEU A 88 -8.82 11.66 -27.35
C LEU A 88 -7.72 12.19 -28.30
N LEU A 89 -6.46 12.15 -27.87
CA LEU A 89 -5.30 12.56 -28.66
C LEU A 89 -4.79 11.48 -29.62
N GLU A 90 -5.15 10.21 -29.44
CA GLU A 90 -4.75 9.13 -30.35
C GLU A 90 -5.23 9.39 -31.78
N GLU A 91 -4.38 9.11 -32.77
CA GLU A 91 -4.68 9.42 -34.18
C GLU A 91 -6.00 8.81 -34.66
N SER A 92 -6.34 7.59 -34.22
CA SER A 92 -7.60 6.91 -34.56
C SER A 92 -8.86 7.58 -34.01
N HIS A 93 -8.74 8.35 -32.92
CA HIS A 93 -9.85 9.02 -32.24
C HIS A 93 -10.00 10.49 -32.66
N ARG A 94 -9.04 11.04 -33.41
CA ARG A 94 -9.15 12.40 -33.97
C ARG A 94 -10.24 12.47 -35.05
N PRO A 95 -10.87 13.63 -35.28
CA PRO A 95 -11.73 13.86 -36.44
C PRO A 95 -11.05 13.47 -37.76
N ARG A 96 -11.79 12.84 -38.70
CA ARG A 96 -11.23 12.29 -39.96
C ARG A 96 -10.45 13.33 -40.77
N LEU A 97 -10.96 14.56 -40.81
CA LEU A 97 -10.32 15.66 -41.52
C LEU A 97 -8.92 16.00 -40.96
N LEU A 98 -8.70 15.84 -39.65
CA LEU A 98 -7.39 16.00 -39.02
C LEU A 98 -6.48 14.79 -39.28
N GLN A 99 -7.03 13.58 -39.36
CA GLN A 99 -6.28 12.36 -39.71
C GLN A 99 -5.74 12.42 -41.15
N GLU A 100 -6.59 12.83 -42.09
CA GLU A 100 -6.26 12.92 -43.51
C GLU A 100 -5.29 14.06 -43.84
N LYS A 101 -5.07 14.99 -42.89
CA LYS A 101 -4.19 16.17 -43.05
C LYS A 101 -4.47 16.91 -44.34
N ALA A 102 -5.75 17.04 -44.67
CA ALA A 102 -6.23 17.49 -45.97
C ALA A 102 -5.82 18.93 -46.33
N ILE A 103 -5.51 19.75 -45.33
CA ILE A 103 -5.02 21.13 -45.48
C ILE A 103 -3.83 21.42 -44.56
N PRO A 104 -2.94 22.38 -44.91
CA PRO A 104 -1.73 22.68 -44.13
C PRO A 104 -1.99 23.00 -42.66
N GLU A 105 -3.04 23.75 -42.34
CA GLU A 105 -3.41 24.08 -40.95
C GLU A 105 -3.67 22.83 -40.09
N TYR A 106 -4.25 21.78 -40.68
CA TYR A 106 -4.50 20.52 -39.98
C TYR A 106 -3.21 19.72 -39.75
N VAL A 107 -2.17 19.93 -40.58
CA VAL A 107 -0.84 19.36 -40.34
C VAL A 107 -0.24 19.95 -39.08
N ASP A 108 -0.30 21.27 -38.93
CA ASP A 108 0.26 21.98 -37.78
C ASP A 108 -0.51 21.61 -36.50
N ILE A 109 -1.85 21.58 -36.55
CA ILE A 109 -2.68 21.14 -35.42
C ILE A 109 -2.34 19.68 -35.05
N ALA A 110 -2.26 18.77 -36.02
CA ALA A 110 -1.95 17.37 -35.74
C ALA A 110 -0.56 17.18 -35.14
N ALA A 111 0.41 18.01 -35.53
CA ALA A 111 1.75 18.04 -34.94
C ALA A 111 1.71 18.51 -33.47
N THR A 112 1.04 19.61 -33.18
CA THR A 112 0.85 20.10 -31.81
C THR A 112 0.19 19.03 -30.94
N LEU A 113 -0.89 18.40 -31.40
CA LEU A 113 -1.56 17.32 -30.65
C LEU A 113 -0.62 16.14 -30.33
N GLY A 114 0.28 15.80 -31.26
CA GLY A 114 1.31 14.77 -31.02
C GLY A 114 2.31 15.17 -29.93
N GLU A 115 2.72 16.44 -29.87
CA GLU A 115 3.59 16.94 -28.80
C GLU A 115 2.90 16.89 -27.43
N LEU A 116 1.60 17.25 -27.37
CA LEU A 116 0.81 17.17 -26.14
C LEU A 116 0.67 15.73 -25.64
N GLU A 117 0.45 14.78 -26.55
CA GLU A 117 0.38 13.36 -26.23
C GLU A 117 1.67 12.87 -25.56
N VAL A 118 2.84 13.24 -26.11
CA VAL A 118 4.14 12.88 -25.54
C VAL A 118 4.31 13.44 -24.13
N LYS A 119 3.94 14.71 -23.91
CA LYS A 119 4.03 15.36 -22.58
C LYS A 119 3.13 14.67 -21.55
N LEU A 120 1.85 14.50 -21.88
CA LEU A 120 0.88 13.85 -20.99
C LEU A 120 1.25 12.41 -20.67
N ARG A 121 1.78 11.66 -21.65
CA ARG A 121 2.27 10.28 -21.43
C ARG A 121 3.48 10.25 -20.48
N SER A 122 4.36 11.24 -20.56
CA SER A 122 5.49 11.39 -19.62
C SER A 122 5.02 11.74 -18.20
N THR A 123 4.06 12.67 -18.08
CA THR A 123 3.48 13.06 -16.80
C THR A 123 2.72 11.90 -16.14
N LEU A 124 1.96 11.11 -16.91
CA LEU A 124 1.29 9.90 -16.43
C LEU A 124 2.29 8.91 -15.83
N LYS A 125 3.38 8.60 -16.55
CA LYS A 125 4.44 7.70 -16.04
C LYS A 125 5.08 8.21 -14.75
N THR A 126 5.29 9.52 -14.65
CA THR A 126 5.83 10.14 -13.43
C THR A 126 4.89 9.95 -12.24
N LEU A 127 3.59 10.13 -12.46
CA LEU A 127 2.55 9.94 -11.45
C LEU A 127 2.43 8.46 -11.01
N GLU A 128 2.48 7.53 -11.97
CA GLU A 128 2.49 6.09 -11.71
C GLU A 128 3.68 5.66 -10.87
N ALA A 129 4.88 6.08 -11.27
CA ALA A 129 6.11 5.80 -10.54
C ALA A 129 6.07 6.36 -9.12
N PHE A 130 5.51 7.57 -8.95
CA PHE A 130 5.31 8.18 -7.65
C PHE A 130 4.39 7.34 -6.75
N GLN A 131 3.20 6.96 -7.24
CA GLN A 131 2.23 6.19 -6.44
C GLN A 131 2.78 4.81 -6.05
N GLN A 132 3.48 4.14 -6.98
CA GLN A 132 4.14 2.86 -6.70
C GLN A 132 5.22 3.02 -5.62
N THR A 133 6.12 3.99 -5.80
CA THR A 133 7.20 4.27 -4.85
C THR A 133 6.66 4.63 -3.47
N ASN A 134 5.59 5.44 -3.41
CA ASN A 134 4.96 5.82 -2.15
C ASN A 134 4.35 4.61 -1.43
N ALA A 135 3.64 3.74 -2.15
CA ALA A 135 3.09 2.51 -1.58
C ALA A 135 4.19 1.58 -1.03
N ASP A 136 5.32 1.47 -1.72
CA ASP A 136 6.47 0.69 -1.26
C ASP A 136 7.15 1.34 -0.05
N ASN A 137 7.33 2.66 -0.03
CA ASN A 137 7.91 3.39 1.10
C ASN A 137 7.08 3.21 2.38
N VAL A 138 5.76 3.38 2.27
CA VAL A 138 4.84 3.19 3.40
C VAL A 138 4.92 1.76 3.92
N PHE A 139 4.89 0.77 3.02
CA PHE A 139 5.03 -0.63 3.42
C PHE A 139 6.39 -0.90 4.09
N ASN A 140 7.48 -0.39 3.53
CA ASN A 140 8.82 -0.55 4.10
C ASN A 140 8.94 0.09 5.48
N THR A 141 8.34 1.26 5.71
CA THR A 141 8.26 1.90 7.02
C THR A 141 7.54 1.01 8.02
N VAL A 142 6.37 0.46 7.67
CA VAL A 142 5.67 -0.52 8.54
C VAL A 142 6.58 -1.71 8.86
N MET A 143 7.30 -2.24 7.86
CA MET A 143 8.20 -3.37 8.02
C MET A 143 9.39 -3.09 8.96
N THR A 144 9.76 -1.84 9.21
CA THR A 144 10.82 -1.49 10.20
C THR A 144 10.41 -1.76 11.64
N TYR A 145 9.10 -1.74 11.94
CA TYR A 145 8.54 -2.00 13.27
C TYR A 145 8.09 -3.45 13.44
N MET A 146 8.12 -4.25 12.36
CA MET A 146 7.79 -5.66 12.40
C MET A 146 8.98 -6.49 12.91
N PRO A 147 8.74 -7.61 13.62
CA PRO A 147 9.79 -8.56 13.94
C PRO A 147 10.52 -9.07 12.69
N GLN A 148 11.86 -9.07 12.75
CA GLN A 148 12.73 -9.48 11.63
C GLN A 148 12.94 -11.01 11.58
N ASP A 149 11.88 -11.77 11.87
CA ASP A 149 11.85 -13.21 11.76
C ASP A 149 10.91 -13.64 10.62
N PHE A 150 10.49 -14.91 10.60
CA PHE A 150 9.67 -15.45 9.51
C PHE A 150 8.35 -14.70 9.30
N ARG A 151 7.87 -13.99 10.33
CA ARG A 151 6.62 -13.20 10.28
C ARG A 151 6.74 -12.04 9.31
N GLY A 152 7.90 -11.38 9.27
CA GLY A 152 8.15 -10.30 8.32
C GLY A 152 8.17 -10.80 6.86
N SER A 153 8.74 -11.98 6.63
CA SER A 153 8.76 -12.63 5.30
C SER A 153 7.35 -13.05 4.84
N LEU A 154 6.52 -13.58 5.74
CA LEU A 154 5.14 -13.95 5.44
C LEU A 154 4.30 -12.74 5.01
N ILE A 155 4.44 -11.60 5.70
CA ILE A 155 3.71 -10.35 5.36
C ILE A 155 4.11 -9.84 3.97
N ARG A 156 5.42 -9.87 3.63
CA ARG A 156 5.91 -9.52 2.29
C ARG A 156 5.30 -10.41 1.22
N GLN A 157 5.34 -11.73 1.42
CA GLN A 157 4.80 -12.70 0.46
C GLN A 157 3.28 -12.57 0.29
N GLN A 158 2.56 -12.28 1.38
CA GLN A 158 1.13 -12.02 1.33
C GLN A 158 0.80 -10.75 0.55
N ARG A 159 1.56 -9.66 0.76
CA ARG A 159 1.44 -8.43 -0.03
C ARG A 159 1.60 -8.72 -1.51
N GLU A 160 2.69 -9.39 -1.90
CA GLU A 160 2.95 -9.68 -3.31
C GLU A 160 1.84 -10.53 -3.94
N ARG A 161 1.31 -11.52 -3.23
CA ARG A 161 0.17 -12.32 -3.73
C ARG A 161 -1.08 -11.47 -3.90
N SER A 162 -1.37 -10.63 -2.91
CA SER A 162 -2.54 -9.75 -2.94
C SER A 162 -2.45 -8.73 -4.08
N GLU A 163 -1.28 -8.14 -4.32
CA GLU A 163 -1.06 -7.24 -5.46
C GLU A 163 -1.17 -7.98 -6.80
N ARG A 164 -0.64 -9.22 -6.91
CA ARG A 164 -0.81 -10.06 -8.12
C ARG A 164 -2.27 -10.39 -8.42
N ASN A 165 -3.06 -10.74 -7.41
CA ASN A 165 -4.48 -11.03 -7.59
C ASN A 165 -5.26 -9.77 -8.03
N ARG A 166 -4.97 -8.62 -7.42
CA ARG A 166 -5.57 -7.34 -7.82
C ARG A 166 -5.24 -6.92 -9.24
N GLN A 167 -3.98 -7.12 -9.65
CA GLN A 167 -3.57 -6.87 -11.02
C GLN A 167 -4.35 -7.79 -11.98
N ALA A 168 -4.55 -9.05 -11.63
CA ALA A 168 -5.34 -9.98 -12.44
C ALA A 168 -6.83 -9.55 -12.55
N GLU A 169 -7.41 -8.97 -11.50
CA GLU A 169 -8.76 -8.37 -11.57
C GLU A 169 -8.82 -7.18 -12.52
N VAL A 170 -7.82 -6.28 -12.46
CA VAL A 170 -7.71 -5.14 -13.36
C VAL A 170 -7.55 -5.61 -14.80
N ASP A 171 -6.67 -6.59 -15.04
CA ASP A 171 -6.43 -7.16 -16.36
C ASP A 171 -7.71 -7.83 -16.90
N ALA A 172 -8.46 -8.55 -16.05
CA ALA A 172 -9.73 -9.16 -16.43
C ALA A 172 -10.79 -8.11 -16.80
N LEU A 173 -10.87 -7.00 -16.06
CA LEU A 173 -11.76 -5.88 -16.38
C LEU A 173 -11.40 -5.24 -17.72
N VAL A 174 -10.12 -4.95 -17.95
CA VAL A 174 -9.65 -4.36 -19.22
C VAL A 174 -9.90 -5.33 -20.39
N ASN A 175 -9.59 -6.62 -20.22
CA ASN A 175 -9.78 -7.63 -21.26
C ASN A 175 -11.26 -7.91 -21.58
N SER A 176 -12.17 -7.64 -20.65
CA SER A 176 -13.62 -7.72 -20.88
C SER A 176 -14.22 -6.46 -21.49
N GLY A 177 -13.40 -5.45 -21.78
CA GLY A 177 -13.83 -4.19 -22.39
C GLY A 177 -14.31 -3.14 -21.39
N GLY A 178 -13.90 -3.24 -20.13
CA GLY A 178 -14.18 -2.22 -19.12
C GLY A 178 -13.61 -0.85 -19.52
N SER A 179 -14.34 0.21 -19.19
CA SER A 179 -13.92 1.58 -19.48
C SER A 179 -12.72 2.01 -18.63
N ILE A 180 -12.07 3.10 -19.01
CA ILE A 180 -11.04 3.73 -18.19
C ILE A 180 -11.61 4.10 -16.82
N HIS A 181 -12.82 4.67 -16.80
CA HIS A 181 -13.55 4.95 -15.57
C HIS A 181 -13.72 3.71 -14.69
N ASP A 182 -14.16 2.58 -15.25
CA ASP A 182 -14.34 1.33 -14.48
C ASP A 182 -13.02 0.86 -13.87
N ARG A 183 -11.91 0.95 -14.62
CA ARG A 183 -10.58 0.60 -14.11
C ARG A 183 -10.16 1.50 -12.97
N TYR A 184 -10.35 2.82 -13.07
CA TYR A 184 -10.00 3.74 -12.00
C TYR A 184 -10.91 3.63 -10.79
N ALA A 185 -12.20 3.32 -10.98
CA ALA A 185 -13.12 2.97 -9.91
C ALA A 185 -12.66 1.70 -9.17
N LEU A 186 -12.27 0.66 -9.90
CA LEU A 186 -11.72 -0.57 -9.31
C LEU A 186 -10.40 -0.32 -8.56
N LEU A 187 -9.46 0.45 -9.14
CA LEU A 187 -8.18 0.77 -8.49
C LEU A 187 -8.38 1.59 -7.21
N TRP A 188 -9.33 2.53 -7.22
CA TRP A 188 -9.72 3.29 -6.04
C TRP A 188 -10.38 2.40 -4.99
N GLN A 189 -11.32 1.54 -5.40
CA GLN A 189 -11.94 0.56 -4.52
C GLN A 189 -10.86 -0.34 -3.89
N GLN A 190 -9.95 -0.89 -4.67
CA GLN A 190 -8.84 -1.71 -4.20
C GLN A 190 -7.92 -0.93 -3.24
N GLN A 191 -7.67 0.37 -3.46
CA GLN A 191 -6.92 1.19 -2.49
C GLN A 191 -7.72 1.42 -1.19
N MET A 192 -9.01 1.72 -1.29
CA MET A 192 -9.86 1.85 -0.12
C MET A 192 -10.00 0.52 0.62
N GLU A 193 -9.97 -0.62 -0.06
CA GLU A 193 -9.97 -1.94 0.57
C GLU A 193 -8.61 -2.27 1.19
N ARG A 194 -7.50 -1.94 0.52
CA ARG A 194 -6.12 -2.02 1.08
C ARG A 194 -6.07 -1.31 2.43
N TRP A 195 -6.62 -0.11 2.53
CA TRP A 195 -6.51 0.71 3.73
C TRP A 195 -7.70 0.63 4.70
N ARG A 196 -8.93 0.34 4.28
CA ARG A 196 -10.07 0.22 5.21
C ARG A 196 -10.26 -1.20 5.72
N ARG A 197 -10.16 -2.23 4.86
CA ARG A 197 -10.37 -3.63 5.30
C ARG A 197 -9.19 -4.19 6.06
N GLN A 198 -7.94 -3.98 5.61
CA GLN A 198 -6.77 -4.45 6.37
C GLN A 198 -6.70 -3.76 7.73
N LEU A 199 -6.95 -2.45 7.80
CA LEU A 199 -6.89 -1.68 9.05
C LEU A 199 -8.09 -1.91 9.99
N ALA A 200 -9.30 -2.12 9.44
CA ALA A 200 -10.46 -2.54 10.25
C ALA A 200 -10.27 -3.96 10.78
N GLN A 201 -9.66 -4.88 10.04
CA GLN A 201 -9.31 -6.23 10.52
C GLN A 201 -8.17 -6.22 11.56
N LEU A 202 -7.20 -5.31 11.40
CA LEU A 202 -6.19 -4.92 12.39
C LEU A 202 -6.82 -4.40 13.69
N GLY A 203 -7.84 -3.55 13.58
CA GLY A 203 -8.48 -2.88 14.71
C GLY A 203 -9.60 -3.68 15.39
N SER A 204 -10.30 -4.55 14.66
CA SER A 204 -11.43 -5.37 15.12
C SER A 204 -11.05 -6.82 15.44
N ALA A 205 -9.78 -7.19 15.21
CA ALA A 205 -9.27 -8.53 15.44
C ALA A 205 -10.19 -9.58 14.78
N SER A 206 -10.30 -9.58 13.45
CA SER A 206 -10.92 -10.69 12.68
C SER A 206 -10.04 -11.12 11.49
N GLY A 207 -10.08 -12.41 11.12
CA GLY A 207 -9.30 -12.99 10.01
C GLY A 207 -7.84 -13.38 10.32
N VAL A 208 -7.03 -13.63 9.29
CA VAL A 208 -5.59 -14.00 9.40
C VAL A 208 -4.78 -12.93 10.13
N TYR A 209 -5.20 -11.66 10.05
CA TYR A 209 -4.60 -10.58 10.83
C TYR A 209 -4.97 -10.64 12.32
N LYS A 210 -6.15 -11.15 12.70
CA LYS A 210 -6.45 -11.54 14.09
C LYS A 210 -5.50 -12.62 14.55
N THR A 211 -5.25 -13.64 13.74
CA THR A 211 -4.33 -14.72 14.06
C THR A 211 -2.92 -14.14 14.23
N LEU A 212 -2.45 -13.35 13.27
CA LEU A 212 -1.18 -12.65 13.38
C LEU A 212 -1.13 -11.75 14.62
N VAL A 213 -2.08 -10.85 14.88
CA VAL A 213 -2.11 -9.96 16.07
C VAL A 213 -2.26 -10.71 17.39
N LYS A 214 -3.07 -11.78 17.42
CA LYS A 214 -3.30 -12.63 18.60
C LYS A 214 -2.09 -13.51 18.93
N TYR A 215 -1.23 -13.79 17.95
CA TYR A 215 0.05 -14.51 18.09
C TYR A 215 1.30 -13.59 17.97
N LEU A 216 1.11 -12.29 17.67
CA LEU A 216 2.13 -11.23 17.63
C LEU A 216 2.15 -10.53 18.99
N VAL A 217 2.67 -11.24 19.99
CA VAL A 217 3.41 -10.55 21.05
C VAL A 217 4.59 -9.87 20.34
N GLY A 218 4.50 -8.56 20.08
CA GLY A 218 5.59 -7.78 19.47
C GLY A 218 5.22 -6.73 18.42
N VAL A 219 3.96 -6.63 17.94
CA VAL A 219 3.56 -5.45 17.15
C VAL A 219 3.35 -4.28 18.12
N PRO A 220 4.07 -3.16 17.96
CA PRO A 220 3.88 -2.01 18.83
C PRO A 220 2.45 -1.47 18.74
N GLN A 221 1.76 -1.29 19.88
CA GLN A 221 0.41 -0.73 19.92
C GLN A 221 0.31 0.62 19.21
N VAL A 222 1.37 1.43 19.29
CA VAL A 222 1.48 2.72 18.59
C VAL A 222 1.29 2.59 17.07
N LEU A 223 1.76 1.51 16.45
CA LEU A 223 1.59 1.24 15.01
C LEU A 223 0.12 0.98 14.68
N LEU A 224 -0.59 0.24 15.53
CA LEU A 224 -2.03 -0.02 15.38
C LEU A 224 -2.86 1.25 15.56
N ASP A 225 -2.47 2.11 16.50
CA ASP A 225 -3.16 3.38 16.76
C ASP A 225 -2.92 4.39 15.63
N PHE A 226 -1.69 4.48 15.11
CA PHE A 226 -1.36 5.28 13.93
C PHE A 226 -2.18 4.84 12.72
N ILE A 227 -2.21 3.53 12.46
CA ILE A 227 -2.99 2.91 11.41
C ILE A 227 -4.47 3.31 11.48
N ARG A 228 -5.08 3.27 12.67
CA ARG A 228 -6.49 3.64 12.84
C ARG A 228 -6.77 5.11 12.52
N GLN A 229 -5.79 5.98 12.74
CA GLN A 229 -5.95 7.44 12.65
C GLN A 229 -5.48 8.04 11.31
N ILE A 230 -4.68 7.32 10.51
CA ILE A 230 -4.03 7.88 9.31
C ILE A 230 -5.00 8.38 8.24
N ASN A 231 -6.15 7.71 8.07
CA ASN A 231 -7.15 8.06 7.05
C ASN A 231 -8.49 8.52 7.64
N ASP A 232 -8.50 8.82 8.95
CA ASP A 232 -9.61 9.52 9.58
C ASP A 232 -9.77 10.89 8.90
N ASP A 233 -11.01 11.28 8.64
CA ASP A 233 -11.32 12.59 8.04
C ASP A 233 -11.00 13.74 9.01
N GLN A 234 -10.83 13.45 10.30
CA GLN A 234 -10.29 14.35 11.33
C GLN A 234 -8.91 13.94 11.84
N GLY A 235 -8.25 13.02 11.14
CA GLY A 235 -6.95 12.48 11.51
C GLY A 235 -5.79 13.46 11.32
N PRO A 236 -4.58 13.09 11.77
CA PRO A 236 -3.37 13.91 11.61
C PRO A 236 -3.11 14.33 10.15
N MET A 237 -3.43 13.46 9.19
CA MET A 237 -3.24 13.70 7.76
C MET A 237 -4.14 14.79 7.19
N GLU A 238 -5.18 15.22 7.92
CA GLU A 238 -6.00 16.37 7.52
C GLU A 238 -5.18 17.66 7.42
N GLU A 239 -4.14 17.81 8.24
CA GLU A 239 -3.20 18.93 8.14
C GLU A 239 -2.51 18.97 6.77
N GLN A 240 -2.16 17.80 6.24
CA GLN A 240 -1.55 17.70 4.92
C GLN A 240 -2.56 18.11 3.83
N ARG A 241 -3.80 17.65 3.94
CA ARG A 241 -4.87 17.94 2.96
C ARG A 241 -5.15 19.44 2.93
N GLN A 242 -5.26 20.08 4.10
CA GLN A 242 -5.50 21.52 4.17
C GLN A 242 -4.35 22.34 3.59
N ARG A 243 -3.11 21.89 3.78
CA ARG A 243 -1.93 22.67 3.39
C ARG A 243 -1.52 22.50 1.93
N TYR A 244 -1.64 21.29 1.39
CA TYR A 244 -1.17 20.98 0.03
C TYR A 244 -2.31 20.60 -0.93
N GLY A 245 -3.48 20.21 -0.42
CA GLY A 245 -4.66 19.88 -1.20
C GLY A 245 -5.12 21.00 -2.15
N PRO A 246 -5.24 22.27 -1.72
CA PRO A 246 -5.74 23.34 -2.58
C PRO A 246 -5.00 23.48 -3.92
N SER A 247 -3.67 23.37 -3.92
CA SER A 247 -2.89 23.40 -5.16
C SER A 247 -3.22 22.21 -6.07
N LEU A 248 -3.31 21.01 -5.50
CA LEU A 248 -3.66 19.81 -6.26
C LEU A 248 -5.11 19.87 -6.81
N TYR A 249 -6.05 20.40 -6.03
CA TYR A 249 -7.44 20.59 -6.46
C TYR A 249 -7.53 21.54 -7.66
N SER A 250 -6.79 22.66 -7.63
CA SER A 250 -6.70 23.59 -8.76
C SER A 250 -6.14 22.92 -10.01
N LEU A 251 -5.08 22.13 -9.89
CA LEU A 251 -4.52 21.36 -11.02
C LEU A 251 -5.49 20.31 -11.55
N THR A 252 -6.30 19.70 -10.68
CA THR A 252 -7.33 18.73 -11.07
C THR A 252 -8.44 19.39 -11.86
N LYS A 253 -8.88 20.58 -11.44
CA LYS A 253 -9.85 21.38 -12.21
C LYS A 253 -9.29 21.74 -13.58
N MET A 254 -8.01 22.07 -13.66
CA MET A 254 -7.34 22.40 -14.92
C MET A 254 -7.36 21.21 -15.89
N VAL A 255 -6.94 20.01 -15.45
CA VAL A 255 -6.95 18.82 -16.35
C VAL A 255 -8.36 18.39 -16.74
N LEU A 256 -9.35 18.53 -15.85
CA LEU A 256 -10.76 18.29 -16.18
C LEU A 256 -11.26 19.25 -17.27
N ASN A 257 -10.90 20.54 -17.20
CA ASN A 257 -11.28 21.51 -18.22
C ASN A 257 -10.55 21.29 -19.55
N ILE A 258 -9.29 20.83 -19.53
CA ILE A 258 -8.57 20.39 -20.74
C ILE A 258 -9.32 19.23 -21.40
N ARG A 259 -9.70 18.21 -20.62
CA ARG A 259 -10.47 17.06 -21.12
C ARG A 259 -11.80 17.48 -21.69
N LEU A 260 -12.58 18.29 -20.96
CA LEU A 260 -13.89 18.75 -21.39
C LEU A 260 -13.79 19.53 -22.71
N PHE A 261 -12.88 20.50 -22.79
CA PHE A 261 -12.69 21.28 -23.99
C PHE A 261 -12.36 20.40 -25.20
N LEU A 262 -11.43 19.46 -25.04
CA LEU A 262 -11.02 18.55 -26.11
C LEU A 262 -12.18 17.65 -26.57
N LEU A 263 -12.90 17.06 -25.60
CA LEU A 263 -14.05 16.18 -25.87
C LEU A 263 -15.15 16.92 -26.65
N LEU A 264 -15.57 18.09 -26.16
CA LEU A 264 -16.64 18.87 -26.79
C LEU A 264 -16.24 19.34 -28.19
N THR A 265 -14.97 19.72 -28.37
CA THR A 265 -14.43 20.12 -29.67
C THR A 265 -14.49 18.95 -30.66
N TRP A 266 -14.11 17.73 -30.25
CA TRP A 266 -14.11 16.58 -31.14
C TRP A 266 -15.53 16.21 -31.55
N GLY A 267 -16.47 16.25 -30.60
CA GLY A 267 -17.88 15.98 -30.85
C GLY A 267 -18.55 16.96 -31.83
N ARG A 268 -18.01 18.18 -31.96
CA ARG A 268 -18.58 19.27 -32.78
C ARG A 268 -17.68 19.68 -33.94
N PHE A 269 -16.62 18.92 -34.24
CA PHE A 269 -15.57 19.35 -35.17
C PHE A 269 -16.09 19.63 -36.60
N GLU A 270 -17.05 18.84 -37.07
CA GLU A 270 -17.66 19.01 -38.40
C GLU A 270 -18.54 20.28 -38.49
N GLU A 271 -19.16 20.66 -37.38
CA GLU A 271 -20.03 21.85 -37.29
C GLU A 271 -19.20 23.12 -37.09
N LYS A 272 -18.14 23.02 -36.28
CA LYS A 272 -17.26 24.13 -35.92
C LYS A 272 -15.81 23.67 -35.91
N LYS A 273 -15.09 24.09 -36.94
CA LYS A 273 -13.66 23.83 -37.07
C LYS A 273 -12.90 24.51 -35.93
N ILE A 274 -12.00 23.76 -35.30
CA ILE A 274 -11.08 24.32 -34.32
C ILE A 274 -10.11 25.27 -35.00
N GLN A 275 -9.83 26.39 -34.36
CA GLN A 275 -8.86 27.37 -34.82
C GLN A 275 -7.51 27.17 -34.12
N MET A 276 -6.43 27.58 -34.78
CA MET A 276 -5.07 27.39 -34.26
C MET A 276 -4.81 28.15 -32.95
N ASP A 277 -5.49 29.28 -32.70
CA ASP A 277 -5.43 30.02 -31.44
C ASP A 277 -6.02 29.20 -30.27
N GLN A 278 -7.13 28.49 -30.51
CA GLN A 278 -7.75 27.59 -29.52
C GLN A 278 -6.84 26.39 -29.20
N ILE A 279 -6.17 25.82 -30.23
CA ILE A 279 -5.16 24.78 -30.03
C ILE A 279 -3.96 25.31 -29.26
N SER A 280 -3.50 26.52 -29.57
CA SER A 280 -2.38 27.16 -28.88
C SER A 280 -2.70 27.43 -27.40
N LEU A 281 -3.94 27.83 -27.10
CA LEU A 281 -4.42 27.97 -25.72
C LEU A 281 -4.39 26.62 -24.97
N MET A 282 -4.90 25.57 -25.59
CA MET A 282 -4.86 24.22 -25.01
C MET A 282 -3.43 23.73 -24.81
N GLN A 283 -2.54 23.99 -25.77
CA GLN A 283 -1.11 23.67 -25.64
C GLN A 283 -0.49 24.39 -24.43
N HIS A 284 -0.76 25.69 -24.27
CA HIS A 284 -0.28 26.44 -23.11
C HIS A 284 -0.84 25.87 -21.80
N ALA A 285 -2.12 25.49 -21.77
CA ALA A 285 -2.74 24.88 -20.61
C ALA A 285 -2.11 23.53 -20.24
N VAL A 286 -1.89 22.64 -21.22
CA VAL A 286 -1.22 21.35 -20.99
C VAL A 286 0.23 21.54 -20.52
N ASP A 287 0.95 22.48 -21.12
CA ASP A 287 2.34 22.77 -20.74
C ASP A 287 2.45 23.28 -19.31
N LEU A 288 1.55 24.19 -18.92
CA LEU A 288 1.51 24.70 -17.57
C LEU A 288 1.05 23.63 -16.57
N TYR A 289 0.01 22.87 -16.90
CA TYR A 289 -0.50 21.77 -16.07
C TYR A 289 0.61 20.75 -15.80
N THR A 290 1.24 20.22 -16.84
CA THR A 290 2.28 19.20 -16.70
C THR A 290 3.48 19.71 -15.90
N HIS A 291 3.89 20.96 -16.11
CA HIS A 291 4.96 21.60 -15.34
C HIS A 291 4.64 21.74 -13.85
N GLU A 292 3.50 22.35 -13.51
CA GLU A 292 3.10 22.57 -12.11
C GLU A 292 2.75 21.25 -11.41
N PHE A 293 2.15 20.30 -12.12
CA PHE A 293 1.83 18.99 -11.59
C PHE A 293 3.10 18.19 -11.27
N GLU A 294 4.09 18.15 -12.15
CA GLU A 294 5.38 17.53 -11.83
C GLU A 294 6.10 18.19 -10.66
N LYS A 295 6.04 19.53 -10.57
CA LYS A 295 6.58 20.29 -9.43
C LYS A 295 5.88 19.89 -8.13
N PHE A 296 4.55 19.75 -8.16
CA PHE A 296 3.76 19.25 -7.03
C PHE A 296 4.17 17.82 -6.65
N ILE A 297 4.26 16.90 -7.62
CA ILE A 297 4.66 15.50 -7.37
C ILE A 297 6.06 15.41 -6.76
N LYS A 298 7.02 16.16 -7.30
CA LYS A 298 8.39 16.23 -6.76
C LYS A 298 8.40 16.77 -5.33
N PHE A 299 7.57 17.77 -5.03
CA PHE A 299 7.43 18.34 -3.70
C PHE A 299 6.82 17.32 -2.72
N ILE A 300 5.65 16.78 -3.03
CA ILE A 300 4.93 15.89 -2.11
C ILE A 300 5.68 14.57 -1.90
N SER A 301 6.44 14.10 -2.89
CA SER A 301 7.37 12.97 -2.76
C SER A 301 8.44 13.23 -1.70
N LYS A 302 9.03 14.43 -1.67
CA LYS A 302 9.97 14.81 -0.61
C LYS A 302 9.28 14.88 0.75
N VAL A 303 8.05 15.39 0.81
CA VAL A 303 7.28 15.43 2.06
C VAL A 303 7.03 14.01 2.56
N TYR A 304 6.55 13.09 1.72
CA TYR A 304 6.29 11.70 2.13
C TYR A 304 7.55 10.92 2.51
N ALA A 305 8.66 11.12 1.81
CA ALA A 305 9.92 10.46 2.15
C ALA A 305 10.46 10.86 3.53
N ASN A 306 10.12 12.07 4.00
CA ASN A 306 10.65 12.63 5.25
C ASN A 306 9.61 12.81 6.35
N SER A 307 8.33 12.55 6.06
CA SER A 307 7.25 12.73 7.04
C SER A 307 7.42 11.70 8.17
N PRO A 308 7.48 12.13 9.43
CA PRO A 308 7.53 11.18 10.53
C PRO A 308 6.19 10.46 10.62
N PHE A 309 6.21 9.12 10.74
CA PHE A 309 5.01 8.32 10.98
C PHE A 309 4.75 8.15 12.50
N PHE A 310 5.82 8.23 13.28
CA PHE A 310 5.83 8.13 14.73
C PHE A 310 6.72 9.23 15.32
N ILE A 311 6.31 9.76 16.46
CA ILE A 311 7.05 10.80 17.19
C ILE A 311 7.23 10.36 18.65
N ARG A 312 8.19 10.95 19.37
CA ARG A 312 8.31 10.66 20.81
C ARG A 312 7.17 11.32 21.57
N ALA A 313 6.79 10.76 22.72
CA ALA A 313 5.76 11.34 23.57
C ALA A 313 6.06 12.81 23.97
N GLU A 314 7.33 13.16 24.16
CA GLU A 314 7.79 14.53 24.45
C GLU A 314 7.50 15.50 23.29
N ASP A 315 7.75 15.05 22.04
CA ASP A 315 7.54 15.85 20.83
C ASP A 315 6.06 16.03 20.48
N ALA A 316 5.21 15.09 20.93
CA ALA A 316 3.77 15.16 20.79
C ALA A 316 3.10 16.19 21.72
N GLY A 317 3.86 16.82 22.63
CA GLY A 317 3.37 17.82 23.58
C GLY A 317 2.92 17.27 24.93
N ALA A 318 3.28 16.03 25.29
CA ALA A 318 2.95 15.44 26.59
C ALA A 318 3.81 15.96 27.78
N THR A 319 4.26 17.22 27.71
CA THR A 319 5.12 17.87 28.72
C THR A 319 4.38 18.84 29.65
N GLU A 320 3.06 18.98 29.55
CA GLU A 320 2.25 19.75 30.52
C GLU A 320 1.52 18.88 31.55
N SER A 321 2.23 17.94 32.19
CA SER A 321 1.73 17.30 33.42
C SER A 321 2.86 16.61 34.20
N ARG A 322 3.97 17.31 34.45
CA ARG A 322 5.00 16.87 35.42
C ARG A 322 5.12 17.73 36.68
N HIS A 323 4.18 18.65 36.91
CA HIS A 323 4.10 19.39 38.15
C HIS A 323 2.70 19.33 38.76
N PHE A 324 2.31 18.18 39.31
CA PHE A 324 1.52 18.09 40.54
C PHE A 324 1.72 16.71 41.19
N LEU A 325 2.68 16.71 42.12
CA LEU A 325 2.98 15.86 43.28
C LEU A 325 2.55 14.37 43.42
N PRO A 326 3.37 13.58 44.18
CA PRO A 326 3.25 12.15 44.41
C PRO A 326 2.39 11.82 45.64
N HIS A 327 1.15 11.39 45.44
CA HIS A 327 0.39 10.54 46.39
C HIS A 327 -0.99 10.36 45.79
N PHE A 328 -1.27 9.25 45.11
CA PHE A 328 -2.61 8.64 44.92
C PHE A 328 -2.51 7.59 43.79
N ILE A 329 -1.69 6.56 44.01
CA ILE A 329 -1.93 5.24 43.43
C ILE A 329 -1.90 4.23 44.57
N SER A 330 -2.88 4.38 45.45
CA SER A 330 -3.48 3.29 46.19
C SER A 330 -4.97 3.45 45.91
N CYS A 331 -5.63 2.34 45.53
CA CYS A 331 -7.06 2.26 45.16
C CYS A 331 -7.42 2.46 43.68
N LEU A 332 -6.87 1.63 42.78
CA LEU A 332 -7.69 0.97 41.74
C LEU A 332 -7.17 -0.45 41.54
N HIS A 333 -7.88 -1.40 42.13
CA HIS A 333 -7.69 -2.84 41.96
C HIS A 333 -8.08 -3.18 40.50
N PHE A 334 -7.10 -3.36 39.61
CA PHE A 334 -7.33 -4.02 38.33
C PHE A 334 -7.28 -5.55 38.54
N PRO A 335 -8.14 -6.33 37.88
CA PRO A 335 -8.17 -7.78 38.04
C PRO A 335 -6.83 -8.40 37.58
N PRO A 336 -6.39 -9.54 38.15
CA PRO A 336 -5.09 -10.17 37.87
C PRO A 336 -4.92 -10.71 36.43
N SER A 337 -5.83 -10.44 35.51
CA SER A 337 -5.87 -11.02 34.18
C SER A 337 -5.22 -10.16 33.08
N LEU A 338 -4.51 -9.07 33.44
CA LEU A 338 -3.94 -8.14 32.46
C LEU A 338 -2.44 -7.88 32.67
N ASN A 339 -1.67 -8.91 33.04
CA ASN A 339 -0.22 -8.82 33.23
C ASN A 339 0.56 -9.93 32.48
N VAL A 340 0.07 -10.32 31.28
CA VAL A 340 0.67 -11.41 30.46
C VAL A 340 0.98 -10.98 29.03
N PHE A 341 1.42 -9.74 28.80
CA PHE A 341 1.65 -9.25 27.42
C PHE A 341 2.97 -8.51 27.19
N LEU A 342 4.00 -8.88 27.95
CA LEU A 342 5.39 -8.59 27.60
C LEU A 342 6.19 -9.84 27.88
N ASN A 343 6.25 -10.79 26.95
CA ASN A 343 7.14 -11.92 27.14
C ASN A 343 7.84 -12.38 25.86
N TYR A 344 9.15 -12.39 25.94
CA TYR A 344 10.13 -12.92 24.98
C TYR A 344 10.10 -14.47 24.91
N ASP A 345 9.04 -15.09 25.44
CA ASP A 345 8.99 -16.46 25.98
C ASP A 345 8.30 -17.50 25.07
N ASP A 346 7.99 -17.17 23.82
CA ASP A 346 7.29 -18.12 22.93
C ASP A 346 8.18 -19.22 22.34
N TYR A 347 9.51 -19.08 22.44
CA TYR A 347 10.39 -20.15 22.01
C TYR A 347 10.31 -21.29 23.02
N LYS A 348 9.96 -22.47 22.52
CA LYS A 348 10.03 -23.69 23.31
C LYS A 348 11.48 -24.14 23.32
N GLU A 349 11.96 -24.49 24.50
CA GLU A 349 13.27 -25.10 24.68
C GLU A 349 13.09 -26.57 25.01
N THR A 350 13.85 -27.42 24.34
CA THR A 350 13.88 -28.85 24.62
C THR A 350 15.29 -29.38 24.48
N ILE A 351 15.59 -30.44 25.23
CA ILE A 351 16.86 -31.15 25.13
C ILE A 351 16.60 -32.46 24.41
N ILE A 352 17.30 -32.67 23.29
CA ILE A 352 17.22 -33.89 22.48
C ILE A 352 18.44 -34.76 22.83
N PRO A 353 18.25 -35.90 23.51
CA PRO A 353 19.36 -36.78 23.88
C PRO A 353 20.10 -37.35 22.66
N PRO A 354 21.32 -37.87 22.84
CA PRO A 354 22.00 -38.65 21.81
C PRO A 354 21.13 -39.85 21.38
N GLY A 355 21.09 -40.16 20.08
CA GLY A 355 20.33 -41.29 19.57
C GLY A 355 18.81 -41.07 19.50
N LYS A 356 18.31 -39.84 19.74
CA LYS A 356 16.88 -39.52 19.81
C LYS A 356 16.44 -38.45 18.82
N THR A 357 15.13 -38.40 18.57
CA THR A 357 14.47 -37.39 17.74
C THR A 357 13.41 -36.65 18.57
N HIS A 358 13.06 -35.44 18.14
CA HIS A 358 11.96 -34.63 18.66
C HIS A 358 11.06 -34.23 17.50
N GLU A 359 9.75 -34.35 17.65
CA GLU A 359 8.80 -34.02 16.60
C GLU A 359 7.64 -33.15 17.10
N ILE A 360 7.17 -32.26 16.23
CA ILE A 360 5.94 -31.50 16.41
C ILE A 360 5.02 -31.77 15.23
N THR A 361 3.76 -32.09 15.51
CA THR A 361 2.72 -32.28 14.49
C THR A 361 1.81 -31.05 14.48
N LEU A 362 1.63 -30.47 13.29
CA LEU A 362 0.69 -29.38 13.02
C LEU A 362 -0.43 -29.92 12.14
N THR A 363 -1.68 -29.75 12.58
CA THR A 363 -2.85 -30.12 11.79
C THR A 363 -3.33 -28.89 11.01
N VAL A 364 -3.51 -29.06 9.71
CA VAL A 364 -3.91 -28.02 8.78
C VAL A 364 -5.24 -28.39 8.15
N GLU A 365 -6.26 -27.55 8.35
CA GLU A 365 -7.65 -27.82 7.96
C GLU A 365 -7.93 -27.51 6.49
N SER A 366 -7.15 -26.63 5.87
CA SER A 366 -7.37 -26.16 4.50
C SER A 366 -6.07 -26.03 3.73
N ILE A 367 -6.14 -26.33 2.43
CA ILE A 367 -5.05 -26.04 1.49
C ILE A 367 -4.71 -24.55 1.51
N ASN A 368 -3.50 -24.19 1.12
CA ASN A 368 -2.96 -22.83 1.14
C ASN A 368 -2.75 -22.21 2.54
N SER A 369 -2.81 -23.02 3.60
CA SER A 369 -2.28 -22.61 4.91
C SER A 369 -0.74 -22.53 4.85
N TYR A 370 -0.12 -21.72 5.69
CA TYR A 370 1.33 -21.63 5.82
C TYR A 370 1.82 -22.37 7.05
N ILE A 371 2.85 -23.19 6.89
CA ILE A 371 3.62 -23.71 8.01
C ILE A 371 4.95 -22.98 8.04
N ALA A 372 5.34 -22.50 9.22
CA ALA A 372 6.60 -21.81 9.42
C ALA A 372 7.33 -22.33 10.65
N TRP A 373 8.67 -22.25 10.60
CA TRP A 373 9.55 -22.59 11.70
C TRP A 373 10.68 -21.58 11.83
N ASP A 374 11.18 -21.49 13.05
CA ASP A 374 12.45 -20.89 13.39
C ASP A 374 13.06 -21.71 14.52
N PHE A 375 14.31 -22.14 14.37
CA PHE A 375 15.01 -22.80 15.44
C PHE A 375 16.50 -22.50 15.45
N SER A 376 17.09 -22.62 16.64
CA SER A 376 18.52 -22.53 16.85
C SER A 376 18.95 -23.47 17.98
N LEU A 377 20.20 -23.90 17.95
CA LEU A 377 20.81 -24.61 19.06
C LEU A 377 21.38 -23.63 20.09
N ILE A 378 21.00 -23.80 21.36
CA ILE A 378 21.49 -22.98 22.47
C ILE A 378 22.91 -23.45 22.80
N GLN A 379 23.89 -22.56 22.65
CA GLN A 379 25.28 -22.85 22.98
C GLN A 379 25.50 -22.71 24.48
N GLY A 380 25.98 -23.79 25.12
CA GLY A 380 26.53 -23.70 26.47
C GLY A 380 27.86 -22.94 26.46
N THR A 381 28.12 -22.14 27.49
CA THR A 381 29.33 -21.33 27.64
C THR A 381 30.59 -22.21 27.71
N LEU A 382 31.21 -22.49 26.57
CA LEU A 382 32.56 -23.05 26.49
C LEU A 382 33.42 -22.07 25.69
N SER A 383 34.56 -21.71 26.27
CA SER A 383 35.49 -20.68 25.82
C SER A 383 35.90 -20.83 24.35
N HIS A 384 36.03 -19.67 23.70
CA HIS A 384 36.26 -19.36 22.28
C HIS A 384 37.45 -20.06 21.57
N VAL A 385 38.18 -20.96 22.22
CA VAL A 385 39.42 -21.59 21.69
C VAL A 385 39.23 -23.05 21.27
N THR A 386 38.06 -23.66 21.52
CA THR A 386 37.77 -25.06 21.14
C THR A 386 36.64 -25.21 20.11
N MET A 387 36.30 -24.15 19.38
CA MET A 387 35.10 -24.12 18.50
C MET A 387 35.35 -24.56 17.05
N ALA A 388 36.61 -24.72 16.61
CA ALA A 388 36.90 -25.03 15.21
C ALA A 388 36.94 -26.53 14.84
N TYR A 389 36.92 -27.46 15.81
CA TYR A 389 37.17 -28.89 15.54
C TYR A 389 36.14 -29.88 16.09
N LEU A 390 35.02 -29.44 16.67
CA LEU A 390 33.99 -30.35 17.18
C LEU A 390 32.83 -30.50 16.18
N HIS A 391 32.85 -31.60 15.42
CA HIS A 391 31.83 -32.12 14.48
C HIS A 391 30.44 -32.45 15.09
N GLY A 392 30.01 -31.75 16.15
CA GLY A 392 28.85 -32.15 16.98
C GLY A 392 27.82 -31.07 17.28
N GLN A 393 27.83 -29.94 16.58
CA GLN A 393 27.00 -28.75 16.90
C GLN A 393 25.88 -28.46 15.89
N ASP A 394 25.48 -29.42 15.08
CA ASP A 394 24.30 -29.30 14.20
C ASP A 394 23.17 -30.24 14.68
N ILE A 395 22.02 -30.16 14.03
CA ILE A 395 20.87 -31.03 14.24
C ILE A 395 20.27 -31.39 12.88
N GLY A 396 19.84 -32.64 12.71
CA GLY A 396 19.09 -33.03 11.52
C GLY A 396 17.71 -32.37 11.56
N PHE A 397 17.23 -31.83 10.45
CA PHE A 397 15.89 -31.26 10.36
C PHE A 397 15.24 -31.60 9.03
N HIS A 398 13.96 -31.96 9.07
CA HIS A 398 13.11 -32.21 7.91
C HIS A 398 11.63 -32.01 8.25
N VAL A 399 10.81 -31.90 7.20
CA VAL A 399 9.37 -31.76 7.33
C VAL A 399 8.67 -32.81 6.47
N GLU A 400 7.70 -33.49 7.05
CA GLU A 400 6.87 -34.51 6.40
C GLU A 400 5.40 -34.10 6.43
N TYR A 401 4.66 -34.53 5.43
CA TYR A 401 3.20 -34.53 5.41
C TYR A 401 2.72 -35.96 5.60
N VAL A 402 1.72 -36.15 6.46
CA VAL A 402 1.06 -37.42 6.69
C VAL A 402 -0.39 -37.28 6.25
N ASN A 403 -0.77 -38.07 5.24
CA ASN A 403 -2.13 -38.08 4.74
C ASN A 403 -3.08 -38.79 5.72
N PRO A 404 -4.41 -38.66 5.57
CA PRO A 404 -5.38 -39.35 6.44
C PRO A 404 -5.27 -40.88 6.44
N SER A 405 -4.71 -41.46 5.38
CA SER A 405 -4.46 -42.91 5.25
C SER A 405 -3.17 -43.37 5.96
N GLY A 406 -2.35 -42.43 6.45
CA GLY A 406 -1.07 -42.71 7.11
C GLY A 406 0.16 -42.68 6.20
N ASP A 407 0.02 -42.43 4.89
CA ASP A 407 1.17 -42.34 3.99
C ASP A 407 1.93 -41.03 4.21
N VAL A 408 3.26 -41.14 4.15
CA VAL A 408 4.19 -40.04 4.42
C VAL A 408 4.74 -39.48 3.12
N THR A 409 4.59 -38.18 2.91
CA THR A 409 5.21 -37.42 1.81
C THR A 409 6.24 -36.46 2.37
N LEU A 410 7.46 -36.49 1.83
CA LEU A 410 8.52 -35.58 2.27
C LEU A 410 8.30 -34.17 1.68
N ILE A 411 8.21 -33.16 2.54
CA ILE A 411 8.01 -31.76 2.14
C ILE A 411 9.33 -31.01 2.10
N LEU A 412 10.11 -31.12 3.17
CA LEU A 412 11.47 -30.59 3.26
C LEU A 412 12.43 -31.75 3.50
N PRO A 413 13.44 -31.96 2.64
CA PRO A 413 14.36 -33.08 2.78
C PRO A 413 15.31 -32.90 3.96
N TYR A 414 15.75 -34.02 4.52
CA TYR A 414 16.70 -34.06 5.63
C TYR A 414 18.01 -33.35 5.32
N ARG A 415 18.37 -32.38 6.16
CA ARG A 415 19.66 -31.68 6.16
C ARG A 415 20.12 -31.38 7.58
N ARG A 416 21.40 -31.08 7.77
CA ARG A 416 21.99 -30.72 9.08
C ARG A 416 22.12 -29.20 9.20
N TYR A 417 21.61 -28.64 10.29
CA TYR A 417 21.55 -27.21 10.55
C TYR A 417 22.07 -26.87 11.94
N VAL A 418 22.69 -25.70 12.12
CA VAL A 418 22.98 -25.13 13.44
C VAL A 418 21.81 -24.28 13.92
N SER A 419 21.19 -23.57 12.98
CA SER A 419 19.93 -22.84 13.08
C SER A 419 19.31 -22.80 11.70
N ASP A 420 17.99 -22.71 11.62
CA ASP A 420 17.29 -22.52 10.36
C ASP A 420 15.96 -21.82 10.60
N GLN A 421 15.57 -21.03 9.60
CA GLN A 421 14.29 -20.36 9.56
C GLN A 421 13.69 -20.58 8.17
N GLY A 422 12.46 -21.08 8.14
CA GLY A 422 11.80 -21.40 6.89
C GLY A 422 10.29 -21.45 6.99
N ASN A 423 9.64 -21.52 5.84
CA ASN A 423 8.21 -21.67 5.73
C ASN A 423 7.86 -22.30 4.38
N PHE A 424 6.66 -22.87 4.28
CA PHE A 424 6.06 -23.24 3.00
C PHE A 424 4.54 -23.12 3.05
N CYS A 425 3.95 -23.00 1.86
CA CYS A 425 2.51 -23.04 1.66
C CYS A 425 2.07 -24.49 1.48
N THR A 426 1.11 -24.92 2.28
CA THR A 426 0.52 -26.27 2.21
C THR A 426 -0.27 -26.43 0.92
N ILE A 427 -0.03 -27.55 0.24
CA ILE A 427 -0.77 -27.95 -0.97
C ILE A 427 -1.88 -28.96 -0.65
N LEU A 428 -1.90 -29.50 0.57
CA LEU A 428 -2.83 -30.50 1.05
C LEU A 428 -3.29 -30.15 2.47
N ALA A 429 -4.55 -30.45 2.79
CA ALA A 429 -5.04 -30.42 4.17
C ALA A 429 -4.66 -31.75 4.85
N GLY A 430 -4.24 -31.69 6.11
CA GLY A 430 -3.82 -32.88 6.86
C GLY A 430 -2.74 -32.56 7.89
N SER A 431 -1.96 -33.58 8.26
CA SER A 431 -0.97 -33.45 9.35
C SER A 431 0.43 -33.26 8.81
N TYR A 432 1.14 -32.27 9.33
CA TYR A 432 2.53 -31.99 8.98
C TYR A 432 3.43 -32.17 10.19
N LYS A 433 4.52 -32.92 10.04
CA LYS A 433 5.48 -33.24 11.10
C LYS A 433 6.79 -32.52 10.86
N LEU A 434 7.19 -31.68 11.81
CA LEU A 434 8.50 -31.03 11.85
C LEU A 434 9.38 -31.84 12.81
N LYS A 435 10.49 -32.39 12.30
CA LYS A 435 11.32 -33.37 13.01
C LYS A 435 12.74 -32.87 13.15
N TRP A 436 13.21 -32.79 14.40
CA TRP A 436 14.60 -32.57 14.75
C TRP A 436 15.25 -33.87 15.18
N ASP A 437 16.34 -34.22 14.52
CA ASP A 437 16.98 -35.52 14.59
C ASP A 437 18.41 -35.41 15.16
N ASN A 438 18.62 -36.07 16.30
CA ASN A 438 19.93 -36.24 16.92
C ASN A 438 20.33 -37.74 17.01
N SER A 439 19.69 -38.59 16.20
CA SER A 439 19.91 -40.04 16.16
C SER A 439 21.34 -40.40 15.76
N TYR A 440 21.99 -39.57 14.94
CA TYR A 440 23.37 -39.76 14.53
C TYR A 440 24.38 -39.41 15.63
N SER A 441 23.97 -38.72 16.71
CA SER A 441 24.89 -38.36 17.80
C SER A 441 24.95 -39.49 18.82
N THR A 442 26.15 -39.96 19.10
CA THR A 442 26.43 -41.01 20.09
C THR A 442 26.64 -40.47 21.51
N PHE A 443 27.13 -39.23 21.64
CA PHE A 443 27.57 -38.69 22.93
C PHE A 443 26.98 -37.31 23.27
N SER A 444 26.49 -36.54 22.31
CA SER A 444 26.16 -35.13 22.51
C SER A 444 24.66 -34.86 22.43
N LYS A 445 24.06 -34.45 23.55
CA LYS A 445 22.70 -33.90 23.58
C LYS A 445 22.65 -32.56 22.82
N LYS A 446 21.46 -32.19 22.32
CA LYS A 446 21.23 -30.91 21.63
C LYS A 446 20.19 -30.10 22.41
N SER A 447 20.53 -28.88 22.79
CA SER A 447 19.58 -27.95 23.40
C SER A 447 18.95 -27.14 22.28
N LEU A 448 17.72 -27.48 21.91
CA LEU A 448 16.99 -26.88 20.82
C LEU A 448 16.07 -25.78 21.36
N ARG A 449 16.22 -24.57 20.83
CA ARG A 449 15.27 -23.49 20.97
C ARG A 449 14.50 -23.36 19.66
N TYR A 450 13.18 -23.52 19.69
CA TYR A 450 12.39 -23.53 18.46
C TYR A 450 11.02 -22.88 18.63
N LYS A 451 10.48 -22.39 17.51
CA LYS A 451 9.12 -21.91 17.33
C LYS A 451 8.58 -22.48 16.01
N VAL A 452 7.36 -23.01 16.05
CA VAL A 452 6.67 -23.55 14.88
C VAL A 452 5.22 -23.14 14.91
N ASP A 453 4.65 -22.86 13.75
CA ASP A 453 3.27 -22.41 13.66
C ASP A 453 2.62 -22.78 12.32
N ALA A 454 1.28 -22.85 12.31
CA ALA A 454 0.45 -23.06 11.13
C ALA A 454 -0.60 -21.95 11.01
N VAL A 455 -0.54 -21.19 9.91
CA VAL A 455 -1.42 -20.05 9.62
C VAL A 455 -2.44 -20.45 8.54
N PRO A 456 -3.75 -20.43 8.81
CA PRO A 456 -4.77 -20.78 7.82
C PRO A 456 -4.82 -19.78 6.65
N PRO A 457 -5.34 -20.18 5.47
CA PRO A 457 -5.53 -19.30 4.31
C PRO A 457 -6.54 -18.20 4.63
N VAL A 458 -6.40 -17.08 3.93
CA VAL A 458 -7.43 -16.02 3.94
C VAL A 458 -8.62 -16.54 3.14
N VAL A 459 -9.75 -16.75 3.80
CA VAL A 459 -11.04 -17.01 3.13
C VAL A 459 -11.76 -15.68 3.00
N ASP A 460 -12.03 -15.25 1.77
CA ASP A 460 -12.97 -14.17 1.53
C ASP A 460 -14.36 -14.68 1.90
N THR A 461 -14.94 -14.11 2.94
CA THR A 461 -16.33 -14.39 3.31
C THR A 461 -17.21 -13.54 2.40
N PRO A 462 -18.03 -14.13 1.52
CA PRO A 462 -19.05 -13.35 0.83
C PRO A 462 -20.00 -12.80 1.90
N HIS A 463 -20.20 -11.48 1.89
CA HIS A 463 -21.21 -10.88 2.75
C HIS A 463 -22.60 -11.40 2.35
N PRO A 464 -23.51 -11.59 3.33
CA PRO A 464 -24.93 -11.76 3.01
C PRO A 464 -25.35 -10.56 2.17
N ILE A 465 -26.04 -10.83 1.08
CA ILE A 465 -26.78 -9.82 0.33
C ILE A 465 -27.76 -9.22 1.34
N ASP A 466 -27.56 -7.96 1.70
CA ASP A 466 -28.61 -7.21 2.39
C ASP A 466 -29.77 -7.14 1.39
N GLU A 467 -30.80 -7.95 1.65
CA GLU A 467 -32.08 -7.86 0.96
C GLU A 467 -32.74 -6.50 1.28
N PRO A 468 -33.53 -5.97 0.33
CA PRO A 468 -33.72 -4.52 0.09
C PRO A 468 -34.38 -3.72 1.20
#